data_AF-A0A1F7QSN3-F1
#
_entry.id   AF-A0A1F7QSN3-F1
#
_cell.length_a   1.000
_cell.length_b   1.000
_cell.length_c   1.000
_cell.angle_alpha   90.00
_cell.angle_beta   90.00
_cell.angle_gamma   90.00
#
_symmetry.space_group_name_H-M   'P 1'
#
loop_
_entity.id
_entity.type
_entity.pdbx_description
1 polymer ?
#
loop_
_entity_poly.entity_id
_entity_poly.type
_entity_poly.pdbx_seq_one_letter_code
_entity_poly.pdbx_strand_id
1 'polypeptide(L)'
;MKTAIVPAQVTTVEDKVAGNLNLTQLVLIASPVFLGGVLYALLPPSFEIATYKIVAMTTLFCVFALLAIRIKERLLLMWLVIFFRYNSRPRYYILDKNDLYLRDIATKSDEPIVIEAASLPEGAIQSLLPQLDTAERARFEAMLSNPNAKLSLMTNKKGMLYVSITEIK
;
A
#
# COMPACT_ATOMS: atom_id res chain seq x y z
N MET A 1 -41.13 31.99 -30.60
CA MET A 1 -40.85 30.62 -31.12
C MET A 1 -40.84 29.67 -29.95
N LYS A 2 -41.75 28.69 -29.89
CA LYS A 2 -41.72 27.64 -28.86
C LYS A 2 -40.69 26.61 -29.31
N THR A 3 -39.56 26.53 -28.62
CA THR A 3 -38.57 25.48 -28.83
C THR A 3 -39.15 24.17 -28.29
N ALA A 4 -39.48 23.25 -29.19
CA ALA A 4 -39.81 21.89 -28.79
C ALA A 4 -38.53 21.26 -28.23
N ILE A 5 -38.55 20.97 -26.93
CA ILE A 5 -37.50 20.18 -26.29
C ILE A 5 -37.72 18.75 -26.78
N VAL A 6 -36.99 18.36 -27.81
CA VAL A 6 -36.89 16.95 -28.19
C VAL A 6 -36.26 16.26 -26.99
N PRO A 7 -36.90 15.25 -26.36
CA PRO A 7 -36.24 14.49 -25.33
C PRO A 7 -35.06 13.78 -26.01
N ALA A 8 -33.86 14.30 -25.80
CA ALA A 8 -32.67 13.51 -25.99
C ALA A 8 -32.86 12.28 -25.10
N GLN A 9 -32.63 11.09 -25.67
CA GLN A 9 -32.61 9.80 -24.97
C GLN A 9 -33.95 9.09 -24.75
N VAL A 10 -34.53 8.59 -25.83
CA VAL A 10 -35.23 7.28 -25.76
C VAL A 10 -34.21 6.14 -25.86
N THR A 11 -33.06 6.35 -26.53
CA THR A 11 -32.02 5.32 -26.73
C THR A 11 -31.26 4.93 -25.46
N THR A 12 -31.37 5.67 -24.34
CA THR A 12 -30.53 5.38 -23.14
C THR A 12 -31.20 4.46 -22.14
N VAL A 13 -32.52 4.31 -22.21
CA VAL A 13 -33.23 3.43 -21.28
C VAL A 13 -33.18 1.98 -21.78
N GLU A 14 -33.24 1.78 -23.09
CA GLU A 14 -33.23 0.45 -23.73
C GLU A 14 -31.83 -0.19 -23.73
N ASP A 15 -30.77 0.59 -23.95
CA ASP A 15 -29.38 0.09 -23.91
C ASP A 15 -28.94 -0.34 -22.49
N LYS A 16 -29.61 0.15 -21.44
CA LYS A 16 -29.32 -0.29 -20.06
C LYS A 16 -29.78 -1.74 -19.81
N VAL A 17 -30.73 -2.24 -20.61
CA VAL A 17 -31.31 -3.59 -20.48
C VAL A 17 -30.51 -4.61 -21.29
N ALA A 18 -29.88 -4.19 -22.38
CA ALA A 18 -29.05 -5.04 -23.24
C ALA A 18 -27.62 -5.23 -22.68
N GLY A 19 -27.52 -5.81 -21.48
CA GLY A 19 -26.27 -6.39 -20.96
C GLY A 19 -25.21 -5.39 -20.48
N ASN A 20 -25.14 -5.18 -19.17
CA ASN A 20 -24.04 -4.45 -18.51
C ASN A 20 -22.75 -5.30 -18.45
N LEU A 21 -22.29 -5.84 -19.58
CA LEU A 21 -20.98 -6.50 -19.69
C LEU A 21 -19.94 -5.45 -20.09
N ASN A 22 -18.96 -5.24 -19.23
CA ASN A 22 -17.85 -4.33 -19.51
C ASN A 22 -16.87 -5.07 -20.41
N LEU A 23 -16.19 -4.35 -21.29
CA LEU A 23 -15.11 -4.87 -22.12
C LEU A 23 -14.14 -5.76 -21.34
N THR A 24 -13.76 -5.39 -20.12
CA THR A 24 -12.89 -6.21 -19.28
C THR A 24 -13.49 -7.57 -18.93
N GLN A 25 -14.81 -7.67 -18.71
CA GLN A 25 -15.48 -8.96 -18.48
C GLN A 25 -15.53 -9.79 -19.75
N LEU A 26 -15.78 -9.16 -20.89
CA LEU A 26 -15.82 -9.86 -22.17
C LEU A 26 -14.43 -10.47 -22.46
N VAL A 27 -13.37 -9.70 -22.28
CA VAL A 27 -11.99 -10.19 -22.41
C VAL A 27 -11.71 -11.31 -21.43
N LEU A 28 -12.16 -11.19 -20.18
CA LEU A 28 -11.94 -12.21 -19.15
C LEU A 28 -12.68 -13.53 -19.46
N ILE A 29 -13.91 -13.45 -19.98
CA ILE A 29 -14.70 -14.62 -20.39
C ILE A 29 -14.13 -15.26 -21.67
N ALA A 30 -13.54 -14.45 -22.57
CA ALA A 30 -12.90 -14.95 -23.78
C ALA A 30 -11.52 -15.59 -23.51
N SER A 31 -10.79 -15.11 -22.50
CA SER A 31 -9.45 -15.59 -22.12
C SER A 31 -9.28 -17.12 -22.01
N PRO A 32 -10.18 -17.88 -21.33
CA PRO A 32 -10.06 -19.33 -21.21
C PRO A 32 -10.17 -20.08 -22.56
N VAL A 33 -10.77 -19.49 -23.60
CA VAL A 33 -10.80 -20.11 -24.94
C VAL A 33 -9.39 -20.12 -25.55
N PHE A 34 -8.69 -18.99 -25.46
CA PHE A 34 -7.32 -18.87 -25.97
C PHE A 34 -6.34 -19.70 -25.13
N LEU A 35 -6.39 -19.54 -23.79
CA LEU A 35 -5.54 -20.30 -22.86
C LEU A 35 -5.82 -21.80 -22.93
N GLY A 36 -7.09 -22.19 -23.07
CA GLY A 36 -7.50 -23.58 -23.27
C GLY A 36 -6.98 -24.16 -24.59
N GLY A 37 -6.99 -23.38 -25.67
CA GLY A 37 -6.39 -23.78 -26.95
C GLY A 37 -4.88 -23.99 -26.86
N VAL A 38 -4.18 -23.11 -26.14
CA VAL A 38 -2.74 -23.28 -25.87
C VAL A 38 -2.48 -24.54 -25.03
N LEU A 39 -3.26 -24.76 -23.96
CA LEU A 39 -3.18 -25.98 -23.14
C LEU A 39 -3.45 -27.23 -23.98
N TYR A 40 -4.45 -27.20 -24.85
CA TYR A 40 -4.80 -28.33 -25.71
C TYR A 40 -3.66 -28.75 -26.64
N ALA A 41 -2.97 -27.77 -27.24
CA ALA A 41 -1.84 -28.00 -28.13
C ALA A 41 -0.58 -28.46 -27.39
N LEU A 42 -0.31 -27.88 -26.21
CA LEU A 42 0.95 -28.10 -25.48
C LEU A 42 0.92 -29.38 -24.62
N LEU A 43 -0.23 -29.79 -24.07
CA LEU A 43 -0.29 -30.97 -23.21
C LEU A 43 -0.28 -32.26 -24.04
N PRO A 44 0.54 -33.26 -23.71
CA PRO A 44 0.59 -34.55 -24.40
C PRO A 44 -0.57 -35.47 -23.95
N PRO A 45 -1.31 -36.15 -24.85
CA PRO A 45 -1.10 -36.27 -26.29
C PRO A 45 -1.58 -35.03 -27.05
N SER A 46 -0.67 -34.37 -27.78
CA SER A 46 -0.95 -33.12 -28.49
C SER A 46 -2.03 -33.33 -29.56
N PHE A 47 -2.95 -32.39 -29.67
CA PHE A 47 -4.07 -32.43 -30.62
C PHE A 47 -5.04 -33.62 -30.49
N GLU A 48 -4.96 -34.38 -29.40
CA GLU A 48 -5.93 -35.41 -29.06
C GLU A 48 -6.80 -34.99 -27.88
N ILE A 49 -8.06 -35.42 -27.93
CA ILE A 49 -9.05 -35.20 -26.87
C ILE A 49 -8.84 -36.27 -25.80
N ALA A 50 -8.33 -35.85 -24.64
CA ALA A 50 -8.21 -36.67 -23.45
C ALA A 50 -9.10 -36.11 -22.34
N THR A 51 -9.70 -36.99 -21.52
CA THR A 51 -10.63 -36.60 -20.46
C THR A 51 -10.03 -35.61 -19.48
N TYR A 52 -8.76 -35.80 -19.09
CA TYR A 52 -8.08 -34.92 -18.15
C TYR A 52 -7.92 -33.48 -18.71
N LYS A 53 -7.74 -33.33 -20.04
CA LYS A 53 -7.66 -32.01 -20.68
C LYS A 53 -9.00 -31.30 -20.66
N ILE A 54 -10.08 -32.02 -20.95
CA ILE A 54 -11.44 -31.48 -20.88
C ILE A 54 -11.71 -30.96 -19.47
N VAL A 55 -11.44 -31.77 -18.45
CA VAL A 55 -11.61 -31.38 -17.04
C VAL A 55 -10.77 -30.14 -16.72
N ALA A 56 -9.51 -30.09 -17.16
CA ALA A 56 -8.65 -28.92 -16.94
C ALA A 56 -9.19 -27.65 -17.63
N MET A 57 -9.64 -27.75 -18.88
CA MET A 57 -10.19 -26.62 -19.64
C MET A 57 -11.53 -26.14 -19.06
N THR A 58 -12.41 -27.06 -18.64
CA THR A 58 -13.66 -26.72 -17.97
C THR A 58 -13.39 -26.03 -16.64
N THR A 59 -12.45 -26.54 -15.85
CA THR A 59 -12.06 -25.92 -14.57
C THR A 59 -11.49 -24.52 -14.80
N LEU A 60 -10.63 -24.36 -15.80
CA LEU A 60 -10.09 -23.06 -16.20
C LEU A 60 -11.23 -22.09 -16.56
N PHE A 61 -12.18 -22.53 -17.40
CA PHE A 61 -13.34 -21.72 -17.77
C PHE A 61 -14.15 -21.29 -16.54
N CYS A 62 -14.44 -22.22 -15.61
CA CYS A 62 -15.14 -21.90 -14.37
C CYS A 62 -14.39 -20.85 -13.53
N VAL A 63 -13.07 -20.95 -13.41
CA VAL A 63 -12.27 -19.95 -12.68
C VAL A 63 -12.40 -18.56 -13.32
N PHE A 64 -12.25 -18.46 -14.64
CA PHE A 64 -12.38 -17.17 -15.34
C PHE A 64 -13.81 -16.60 -15.28
N ALA A 65 -14.82 -17.47 -15.35
CA ALA A 65 -16.21 -17.07 -15.18
C ALA A 65 -16.49 -16.52 -13.77
N LEU A 66 -15.96 -17.17 -12.73
CA LEU A 66 -16.05 -16.68 -11.35
C LEU A 66 -15.33 -15.34 -11.16
N LEU A 67 -14.14 -15.17 -11.76
CA LEU A 67 -13.40 -13.92 -11.72
C LEU A 67 -14.12 -12.76 -12.44
N ALA A 68 -14.97 -13.07 -13.42
CA ALA A 68 -15.76 -12.09 -14.17
C ALA A 68 -16.99 -11.58 -13.40
N ILE A 69 -17.35 -12.22 -12.28
CA ILE A 69 -18.46 -11.77 -11.43
C ILE A 69 -18.14 -10.38 -10.87
N ARG A 70 -19.11 -9.47 -10.96
CA ARG A 70 -19.05 -8.16 -10.30
C ARG A 70 -19.68 -8.23 -8.93
N ILE A 71 -18.95 -7.73 -7.94
CA ILE A 71 -19.44 -7.52 -6.57
C ILE A 71 -19.29 -6.03 -6.28
N LYS A 72 -20.40 -5.34 -5.95
CA LYS A 72 -20.43 -3.90 -5.64
C LYS A 72 -19.74 -3.04 -6.72
N GLU A 73 -20.15 -3.20 -7.97
CA GLU A 73 -19.61 -2.49 -9.16
C GLU A 73 -18.15 -2.79 -9.54
N ARG A 74 -17.43 -3.66 -8.81
CA ARG A 74 -16.05 -4.05 -9.12
C ARG A 74 -15.95 -5.54 -9.45
N LEU A 75 -15.05 -5.88 -10.35
CA LEU A 75 -14.77 -7.27 -10.70
C LEU A 75 -14.08 -7.99 -9.54
N LEU A 76 -14.40 -9.27 -9.34
CA LEU A 76 -13.72 -10.12 -8.36
C LEU A 76 -12.21 -10.17 -8.63
N LEU A 77 -11.80 -10.16 -9.91
CA LEU A 77 -10.41 -10.00 -10.31
C LEU A 77 -9.74 -8.77 -9.65
N MET A 78 -10.41 -7.62 -9.59
CA MET A 78 -9.83 -6.41 -8.98
C MET A 78 -9.63 -6.57 -7.48
N TRP A 79 -10.57 -7.23 -6.80
CA TRP A 79 -10.43 -7.56 -5.38
C TRP A 79 -9.23 -8.48 -5.13
N LEU A 80 -9.06 -9.51 -5.98
CA LEU A 80 -7.92 -10.42 -5.91
C LEU A 80 -6.59 -9.67 -6.11
N VAL A 81 -6.52 -8.76 -7.08
CA VAL A 81 -5.32 -7.93 -7.32
C VAL A 81 -5.02 -7.04 -6.12
N ILE A 82 -6.02 -6.42 -5.50
CA ILE A 82 -5.83 -5.60 -4.30
C ILE A 82 -5.30 -6.45 -3.15
N PHE A 83 -5.90 -7.63 -2.93
CA PHE A 83 -5.46 -8.57 -1.90
C PHE A 83 -4.01 -9.00 -2.11
N PHE A 84 -3.65 -9.38 -3.33
CA PHE A 84 -2.28 -9.77 -3.68
C PHE A 84 -1.30 -8.62 -3.50
N ARG A 85 -1.63 -7.41 -3.97
CA ARG A 85 -0.78 -6.22 -3.78
C ARG A 85 -0.59 -5.86 -2.31
N TYR A 86 -1.63 -6.04 -1.50
CA TYR A 86 -1.56 -5.81 -0.07
C TYR A 86 -0.65 -6.83 0.62
N ASN A 87 -0.77 -8.11 0.25
CA ASN A 87 0.06 -9.18 0.81
C ASN A 87 1.53 -9.09 0.38
N SER A 88 1.78 -8.72 -0.89
CA SER A 88 3.13 -8.53 -1.43
C SER A 88 3.79 -7.20 -1.00
N ARG A 89 3.13 -6.44 -0.11
CA ARG A 89 3.69 -5.20 0.40
C ARG A 89 4.96 -5.52 1.22
N PRO A 90 6.11 -4.87 0.94
CA PRO A 90 7.29 -5.03 1.77
C PRO A 90 6.99 -4.55 3.20
N ARG A 91 7.10 -5.48 4.15
CA ARG A 91 6.89 -5.21 5.59
C ARG A 91 8.09 -4.50 6.22
N TYR A 92 9.27 -4.77 5.68
CA TYR A 92 10.53 -4.20 6.14
C TYR A 92 11.02 -3.22 5.10
N TYR A 93 11.02 -1.94 5.46
CA TYR A 93 11.72 -0.93 4.70
C TYR A 93 13.20 -1.02 5.13
N ILE A 94 14.05 -1.56 4.26
CA ILE A 94 15.50 -1.70 4.50
C ILE A 94 16.21 -0.32 4.42
N LEU A 95 15.48 0.73 4.04
CA LEU A 95 15.96 2.10 4.11
C LEU A 95 16.00 2.56 5.56
N ASP A 96 17.10 2.23 6.24
CA ASP A 96 17.47 2.90 7.46
C ASP A 96 17.88 4.34 7.11
N LYS A 97 17.13 5.32 7.61
CA LYS A 97 17.47 6.74 7.43
C LYS A 97 18.72 7.15 8.23
N ASN A 98 19.24 6.26 9.08
CA ASN A 98 20.51 6.44 9.78
C ASN A 98 21.71 5.90 8.99
N ASP A 99 21.54 5.50 7.73
CA ASP A 99 22.68 5.16 6.89
C ASP A 99 23.56 6.41 6.62
N LEU A 100 24.86 6.22 6.84
CA LEU A 100 25.92 7.22 6.62
C LEU A 100 26.40 7.21 5.16
N TYR A 101 25.95 6.25 4.35
CA TYR A 101 26.28 6.14 2.93
C TYR A 101 25.98 7.46 2.19
N LEU A 102 27.01 8.02 1.52
CA LEU A 102 27.00 9.31 0.80
C LEU A 102 26.72 10.56 1.66
N ARG A 103 26.72 10.46 2.98
CA ARG A 103 26.73 11.66 3.83
C ARG A 103 28.15 12.16 3.95
N ASP A 104 28.36 13.41 3.55
CA ASP A 104 29.55 14.17 3.90
C ASP A 104 29.45 14.53 5.39
N ILE A 105 29.71 13.54 6.24
CA ILE A 105 30.01 13.81 7.63
C ILE A 105 31.41 14.38 7.58
N ALA A 106 31.54 15.69 7.77
CA ALA A 106 32.81 16.28 8.10
C ALA A 106 33.32 15.51 9.33
N THR A 107 34.23 14.55 9.09
CA THR A 107 35.04 13.99 10.16
C THR A 107 35.71 15.22 10.73
N LYS A 108 35.29 15.65 11.92
CA LYS A 108 36.03 16.67 12.65
C LYS A 108 37.45 16.12 12.72
N SER A 109 38.32 16.64 11.86
CA SER A 109 39.74 16.47 12.06
C SER A 109 39.98 17.01 13.46
N ASP A 110 40.64 16.22 14.30
CA ASP A 110 41.22 16.67 15.56
C ASP A 110 42.41 17.61 15.26
N GLU A 111 42.21 18.58 14.37
CA GLU A 111 43.07 19.74 14.30
C GLU A 111 42.58 20.69 15.39
N PRO A 112 43.45 21.07 16.34
CA PRO A 112 43.08 22.01 17.37
C PRO A 112 42.71 23.33 16.70
N ILE A 113 41.40 23.62 16.66
CA ILE A 113 40.90 24.91 16.21
C ILE A 113 41.39 25.92 17.25
N VAL A 114 42.46 26.65 16.92
CA VAL A 114 42.84 27.86 17.64
C VAL A 114 41.81 28.92 17.29
N ILE A 115 40.73 28.96 18.06
CA ILE A 115 39.72 30.01 17.97
C ILE A 115 40.28 31.20 18.75
N GLU A 116 40.76 32.23 18.04
CA GLU A 116 40.86 33.56 18.62
C GLU A 116 39.45 33.99 19.05
N ALA A 117 39.31 34.28 20.33
CA ALA A 117 38.04 34.54 21.01
C ALA A 117 37.34 35.80 20.43
N ALA A 118 36.51 35.58 19.40
CA ALA A 118 35.44 36.49 19.06
C ALA A 118 34.20 36.07 19.85
N SER A 119 33.91 36.86 20.88
CA SER A 119 32.82 36.70 21.83
C SER A 119 31.45 36.47 21.17
N LEU A 120 30.94 35.25 21.29
CA LEU A 120 29.51 34.95 21.23
C LEU A 120 29.16 34.19 22.51
N PRO A 121 28.11 34.57 23.26
CA PRO A 121 27.77 33.89 24.50
C PRO A 121 27.39 32.44 24.20
N GLU A 122 28.23 31.50 24.65
CA GLU A 122 28.14 30.04 24.46
C GLU A 122 26.88 29.39 25.10
N GLY A 123 25.92 30.15 25.62
CA GLY A 123 24.72 29.65 26.27
C GLY A 123 23.42 29.70 25.44
N ALA A 124 23.42 30.31 24.25
CA ALA A 124 22.16 30.64 23.58
C ALA A 124 21.47 29.46 22.86
N ILE A 125 22.19 28.36 22.57
CA ILE A 125 21.62 27.22 21.83
C ILE A 125 21.35 26.01 22.75
N GLN A 126 22.09 25.85 23.85
CA GLN A 126 21.84 24.79 24.84
C GLN A 126 20.66 25.08 25.79
N SER A 127 20.13 26.30 25.78
CA SER A 127 19.03 26.75 26.65
C SER A 127 17.62 26.43 26.11
N LEU A 128 17.49 25.93 24.88
CA LEU A 128 16.18 25.64 24.26
C LEU A 128 15.70 24.19 24.47
N LEU A 129 16.58 23.30 24.94
CA LEU A 129 16.20 21.96 25.35
C LEU A 129 16.09 21.97 26.88
N PRO A 130 14.90 21.73 27.47
CA PRO A 130 14.80 21.56 28.91
C PRO A 130 15.73 20.40 29.29
N GLN A 131 16.83 20.70 29.97
CA GLN A 131 17.74 19.69 30.49
C GLN A 131 17.04 19.04 31.68
N LEU A 132 16.45 17.87 31.46
CA LEU A 132 15.83 17.11 32.55
C LEU A 132 16.92 16.74 33.56
N ASP A 133 16.63 16.97 34.84
CA ASP A 133 17.50 16.56 35.94
C ASP A 133 17.64 15.03 35.97
N THR A 134 18.73 14.54 36.57
CA THR A 134 19.02 13.11 36.75
C THR A 134 17.86 12.35 37.41
N ALA A 135 17.19 12.96 38.39
CA ALA A 135 16.01 12.37 39.03
C ALA A 135 14.80 12.31 38.09
N GLU A 136 14.62 13.32 37.23
CA GLU A 136 13.53 13.36 36.25
C GLU A 136 13.74 12.35 35.12
N ARG A 137 15.01 12.14 34.70
CA ARG A 137 15.40 11.10 33.75
C ARG A 137 15.07 9.71 34.27
N ALA A 138 15.44 9.42 35.53
CA ALA A 138 15.13 8.13 36.14
C ALA A 138 13.62 7.87 36.25
N ARG A 139 12.83 8.90 36.57
CA ARG A 139 11.36 8.80 36.59
C ARG A 139 10.78 8.57 35.20
N PHE A 140 11.29 9.25 34.19
CA PHE A 140 10.86 9.08 32.80
C PHE A 140 11.20 7.68 32.27
N GLU A 141 12.37 7.16 32.59
CA GLU A 141 12.79 5.79 32.23
C GLU A 141 11.94 4.75 32.97
N ALA A 142 11.64 4.96 34.25
CA ALA A 142 10.71 4.11 35.00
C ALA A 142 9.28 4.15 34.42
N MET A 143 8.84 5.28 33.87
CA MET A 143 7.53 5.43 33.23
C MET A 143 7.48 4.74 31.85
N LEU A 144 8.57 4.79 31.08
CA LEU A 144 8.70 4.11 29.78
C LEU A 144 8.86 2.60 29.90
N SER A 145 9.59 2.13 30.92
CA SER A 145 9.83 0.71 31.17
C SER A 145 8.62 0.01 31.79
N ASN A 146 7.64 0.76 32.27
CA ASN A 146 6.44 0.21 32.88
C ASN A 146 5.51 -0.40 31.80
N PRO A 147 5.32 -1.72 31.76
CA PRO A 147 4.50 -2.37 30.72
C PRO A 147 3.01 -1.99 30.80
N ASN A 148 2.58 -1.40 31.92
CA ASN A 148 1.23 -0.91 32.13
C ASN A 148 0.99 0.53 31.61
N ALA A 149 2.05 1.27 31.25
CA ALA A 149 1.91 2.61 30.70
C ALA A 149 1.38 2.53 29.26
N LYS A 150 0.24 3.18 29.00
CA LYS A 150 -0.32 3.25 27.64
C LYS A 150 0.43 4.31 26.83
N LEU A 151 1.48 3.87 26.14
CA LEU A 151 2.18 4.65 25.12
C LEU A 151 1.40 4.61 23.80
N SER A 152 0.87 5.75 23.36
CA SER A 152 0.18 5.88 22.07
C SER A 152 1.04 6.71 21.12
N LEU A 153 1.48 6.07 20.03
CA LEU A 153 2.20 6.70 18.93
C LEU A 153 1.25 6.83 17.74
N MET A 154 0.84 8.05 17.42
CA MET A 154 -0.02 8.35 16.28
C MET A 154 0.72 9.17 15.24
N THR A 155 0.71 8.73 13.99
CA THR A 155 1.32 9.47 12.87
C THR A 155 0.24 10.11 12.00
N ASN A 156 0.35 11.40 11.72
CA ASN A 156 -0.59 12.11 10.84
C ASN A 156 -0.21 11.90 9.36
N LYS A 157 -1.15 12.14 8.44
CA LYS A 157 -0.96 12.16 6.97
C LYS A 157 0.19 13.08 6.52
N LYS A 158 0.56 14.08 7.34
CA LYS A 158 1.69 14.99 7.11
C LYS A 158 3.04 14.50 7.68
N GLY A 159 3.09 13.29 8.26
CA GLY A 159 4.32 12.72 8.82
C GLY A 159 4.70 13.19 10.23
N MET A 160 3.84 13.96 10.91
CA MET A 160 4.06 14.36 12.31
C MET A 160 3.75 13.20 13.26
N LEU A 161 4.62 13.00 14.26
CA LEU A 161 4.47 12.00 15.31
C LEU A 161 3.86 12.64 16.56
N TYR A 162 2.68 12.18 16.94
CA TYR A 162 2.05 12.49 18.23
C TYR A 162 2.36 11.37 19.21
N VAL A 163 2.97 11.72 20.34
CA VAL A 163 3.28 10.80 21.42
C VAL A 163 2.45 11.21 22.63
N SER A 164 1.63 10.30 23.14
CA SER A 164 0.97 10.48 24.44
C SER A 164 1.32 9.32 25.36
N ILE A 165 1.63 9.67 26.61
CA ILE A 165 1.87 8.72 27.70
C ILE A 165 0.73 8.93 28.69
N THR A 166 -0.09 7.91 28.88
CA THR A 166 -1.14 7.93 29.92
C THR A 166 -0.70 7.04 31.06
N GLU A 167 -0.39 7.66 32.20
CA GLU A 167 -0.20 6.94 33.45
C GLU A 167 -1.55 6.39 33.91
N ILE A 168 -1.64 5.08 34.09
CA ILE A 168 -2.76 4.47 34.80
C ILE A 168 -2.33 4.45 36.26
N LYS A 169 -3.01 5.26 37.09
CA LYS A 169 -2.81 5.32 38.55
C LYS A 169 -2.90 3.95 39.21
#